data_AF-A0A662Z5C3-F1
#
_entry.id   AF-A0A662Z5C3-F1
#
_cell.length_a   1.000
_cell.length_b   1.000
_cell.length_c   1.000
_cell.angle_alpha   90.00
_cell.angle_beta   90.00
_cell.angle_gamma   90.00
#
_symmetry.space_group_name_H-M   'P 1'
#
loop_
_entity.id
_entity.type
_entity.pdbx_description
1 polymer ?
#
loop_
_entity_poly.entity_id
_entity_poly.type
_entity_poly.pdbx_seq_one_letter_code
_entity_poly.pdbx_strand_id
1 'polypeptide(L)'
;MIKKNEIVKFTVVFEFTEGQDANAVVSDIVSLHDGQNIHEKMKKAEIVTKDLGEGLKNKIIEDEFICVDTTFFRSNLIKAFTLKPNYDSLK
;
A
#
# COMPACT_ATOMS: atom_id res chain seq x y z
N MET A 1 27.18 6.89 2.89
CA MET A 1 25.74 7.19 2.72
C MET A 1 24.98 6.60 3.89
N ILE A 2 24.38 7.45 4.73
CA ILE A 2 23.57 7.00 5.86
C ILE A 2 22.22 6.52 5.28
N LYS A 3 21.77 5.34 5.68
CA LYS A 3 20.42 4.84 5.37
C LYS A 3 19.45 5.44 6.38
N LYS A 4 18.35 5.99 5.89
CA LYS A 4 17.25 6.49 6.70
C LYS A 4 15.99 5.69 6.37
N ASN A 5 15.38 5.11 7.38
CA ASN A 5 14.11 4.42 7.24
C ASN A 5 13.01 5.45 7.45
N GLU A 6 12.16 5.65 6.43
CA GLU A 6 10.99 6.51 6.53
C GLU A 6 9.73 5.65 6.50
N ILE A 7 8.79 5.95 7.38
CA ILE A 7 7.47 5.33 7.38
C ILE A 7 6.65 6.03 6.30
N VAL A 8 6.24 5.28 5.29
CA VAL A 8 5.40 5.77 4.19
C VAL A 8 4.02 5.16 4.34
N LYS A 9 3.00 6.01 4.20
CA LYS A 9 1.61 5.56 4.17
C LYS A 9 1.22 5.23 2.74
N PHE A 10 0.46 4.17 2.55
CA PHE A 10 -0.09 3.74 1.28
C PHE A 10 -1.61 3.64 1.43
N THR A 11 -2.32 4.31 0.53
CA THR A 11 -3.78 4.25 0.49
C THR A 11 -4.20 3.11 -0.43
N VAL A 12 -4.99 2.19 0.11
CA VAL A 12 -5.66 1.13 -0.63
C VAL A 12 -7.10 1.57 -0.84
N VAL A 13 -7.57 1.57 -2.08
CA VAL A 13 -8.99 1.72 -2.42
C VAL A 13 -9.51 0.39 -2.90
N PHE A 14 -10.50 -0.17 -2.20
CA PHE A 14 -11.17 -1.41 -2.58
C PHE A 14 -12.47 -1.10 -3.30
N GLU A 15 -12.62 -1.66 -4.49
CA GLU A 15 -13.89 -1.70 -5.22
C GLU A 15 -14.57 -3.04 -4.94
N PHE A 16 -15.83 -3.00 -4.50
CA PHE A 16 -16.60 -4.21 -4.19
C PHE A 16 -17.59 -4.55 -5.31
N THR A 17 -17.90 -5.84 -5.45
CA THR A 17 -18.95 -6.32 -6.36
C THR A 17 -20.33 -5.83 -5.94
N GLU A 18 -20.55 -5.68 -4.64
CA GLU A 18 -21.76 -5.15 -4.02
C GLU A 18 -21.39 -4.23 -2.85
N GLY A 19 -22.09 -3.11 -2.71
CA GLY A 19 -21.87 -2.13 -1.63
C GLY A 19 -21.09 -0.90 -2.06
N GLN A 20 -20.56 -0.16 -1.07
CA GLN A 20 -19.76 1.05 -1.28
C GLN A 20 -18.27 0.70 -1.27
N ASP A 21 -17.50 1.40 -2.11
CA ASP A 21 -16.05 1.33 -2.09
C ASP A 21 -15.48 1.73 -0.72
N ALA A 22 -14.38 1.10 -0.32
CA ALA A 22 -13.73 1.37 0.97
C ALA A 22 -12.29 1.83 0.79
N ASN A 23 -11.88 2.79 1.62
CA ASN A 23 -10.50 3.21 1.74
C ASN A 23 -9.88 2.57 2.98
N ALA A 24 -8.69 2.01 2.82
CA ALA A 24 -7.84 1.58 3.92
C ALA A 24 -6.46 2.22 3.78
N VAL A 25 -5.75 2.38 4.89
CA VAL A 25 -4.39 2.92 4.89
C VAL A 25 -3.47 1.90 5.52
N VAL A 26 -2.43 1.50 4.80
CA VAL A 26 -1.34 0.67 5.34
C VAL A 26 -0.08 1.53 5.45
N SER A 27 0.74 1.29 6.46
CA SER A 27 2.04 1.95 6.60
C SER A 27 3.13 0.91 6.45
N ASP A 28 4.18 1.24 5.70
CA ASP A 28 5.36 0.38 5.56
C ASP A 28 6.65 1.22 5.58
N ILE A 29 7.77 0.57 5.86
CA ILE A 29 9.08 1.19 5.97
C ILE A 29 9.75 1.22 4.60
N VAL A 30 10.00 2.42 4.09
CA VAL A 30 10.81 2.64 2.88
C VAL A 30 12.23 3.01 3.29
N SER A 31 13.19 2.17 2.90
CA SER A 31 14.62 2.43 3.14
C SER A 31 15.17 3.43 2.12
N LEU A 32 15.41 4.66 2.57
CA LEU A 32 15.97 5.76 1.78
C LEU A 32 17.45 6.00 2.12
N HIS A 33 18.16 6.71 1.25
CA HIS A 33 19.51 7.21 1.53
C HIS A 33 19.47 8.72 1.73
N ASP A 34 20.33 9.23 2.61
CA ASP A 34 20.54 10.67 2.72
C ASP A 34 21.07 11.25 1.39
N GLY A 35 20.49 12.38 0.99
CA GLY A 35 20.79 13.06 -0.26
C GLY A 35 19.95 12.61 -1.47
N GLN A 36 19.04 11.64 -1.32
CA GLN A 36 18.10 11.29 -2.40
C GLN A 36 17.14 12.45 -2.70
N ASN A 37 17.00 12.77 -3.99
CA ASN A 37 16.02 13.77 -4.41
C ASN A 37 14.59 13.20 -4.36
N ILE A 38 13.59 14.08 -4.43
CA ILE A 38 12.18 13.69 -4.30
C ILE A 38 11.75 12.63 -5.34
N HIS A 39 12.29 12.69 -6.57
CA HIS A 39 11.96 11.74 -7.62
C HIS A 39 12.48 10.33 -7.29
N GLU A 40 13.70 10.23 -6.74
CA GLU A 40 14.25 8.96 -6.28
C GLU A 40 13.49 8.37 -5.09
N LYS A 41 13.04 9.22 -4.16
CA LYS A 41 12.17 8.80 -3.04
C LYS A 41 10.83 8.25 -3.56
N MET A 42 10.20 8.96 -4.49
CA MET A 42 8.95 8.52 -5.13
C MET A 42 9.14 7.18 -5.86
N LYS A 43 10.21 7.02 -6.62
CA LYS A 43 10.50 5.76 -7.33
C LYS A 43 10.67 4.57 -6.37
N LYS A 44 11.30 4.78 -5.21
CA LYS A 44 11.39 3.74 -4.17
C LYS A 44 10.02 3.41 -3.56
N ALA A 45 9.20 4.42 -3.27
CA ALA A 45 7.84 4.20 -2.78
C ALA A 45 6.98 3.44 -3.81
N GLU A 46 7.16 3.68 -5.11
CA GLU A 46 6.51 2.91 -6.18
C GLU A 46 6.93 1.44 -6.20
N ILE A 47 8.21 1.14 -5.94
CA ILE A 47 8.68 -0.26 -5.85
C ILE A 47 7.99 -0.97 -4.68
N VAL A 48 8.00 -0.36 -3.50
CA VAL A 48 7.31 -0.92 -2.32
C VAL A 48 5.80 -1.05 -2.55
N THR A 49 5.19 -0.13 -3.28
CA THR A 49 3.78 -0.20 -3.69
C THR A 49 3.49 -1.46 -4.50
N LYS A 50 4.38 -1.84 -5.43
CA LYS A 50 4.20 -3.06 -6.23
C LYS A 50 4.31 -4.30 -5.38
N ASP A 51 5.32 -4.37 -4.51
CA ASP A 51 5.54 -5.52 -3.62
C ASP A 51 4.35 -5.71 -2.67
N LEU A 52 3.86 -4.63 -2.06
CA LEU A 52 2.65 -4.63 -1.22
C LEU A 52 1.40 -5.03 -2.00
N GLY A 53 1.25 -4.52 -3.23
CA GLY A 53 0.12 -4.85 -4.10
C GLY A 53 0.09 -6.32 -4.47
N GLU A 54 1.25 -6.93 -4.78
CA GLU A 54 1.35 -8.36 -5.07
C GLU A 54 1.03 -9.20 -3.83
N GLY A 55 1.56 -8.84 -2.66
CA GLY A 55 1.23 -9.51 -1.40
C GLY A 55 -0.25 -9.44 -1.06
N LEU A 56 -0.89 -8.28 -1.24
CA LEU A 56 -2.33 -8.10 -1.01
C LEU A 56 -3.16 -8.93 -2.01
N LYS A 57 -2.77 -8.93 -3.28
CA LYS A 57 -3.44 -9.76 -4.31
C LYS A 57 -3.40 -11.24 -3.93
N ASN A 58 -2.26 -11.75 -3.48
CA ASN A 58 -2.13 -13.15 -3.07
C ASN A 58 -3.04 -13.47 -1.88
N LYS A 59 -3.07 -12.61 -0.86
CA LYS A 59 -3.99 -12.78 0.29
C LYS A 59 -5.46 -12.76 -0.11
N ILE A 60 -5.88 -11.89 -1.03
CA ILE A 60 -7.27 -11.85 -1.52
C ILE A 60 -7.65 -13.17 -2.22
N ILE A 61 -6.70 -13.83 -2.87
CA ILE A 61 -6.93 -15.10 -3.57
C ILE A 61 -6.95 -16.28 -2.59
N GLU A 62 -6.04 -16.28 -1.61
CA GLU A 62 -5.80 -17.40 -0.69
C GLU A 62 -6.74 -17.40 0.51
N ASP A 63 -7.12 -16.23 1.02
CA ASP A 63 -7.86 -16.08 2.27
C ASP A 63 -9.33 -15.72 2.04
N GLU A 64 -10.25 -16.28 2.83
CA GLU A 64 -11.67 -15.88 2.81
C GLU A 64 -11.87 -14.43 3.29
N PHE A 65 -11.03 -13.99 4.23
CA PHE A 65 -11.02 -12.65 4.77
C PHE A 65 -9.61 -12.09 4.77
N ILE A 66 -9.46 -10.84 4.36
CA ILE A 66 -8.22 -10.09 4.55
C ILE A 66 -8.40 -9.03 5.63
N CYS A 67 -7.30 -8.73 6.33
CA CYS A 67 -7.21 -7.61 7.25
C CYS A 67 -6.23 -6.58 6.68
N VAL A 68 -6.68 -5.34 6.53
CA VAL A 68 -5.81 -4.19 6.22
C VAL A 68 -5.95 -3.19 7.35
N ASP A 69 -4.83 -2.93 8.03
CA ASP A 69 -4.78 -2.17 9.28
C ASP A 69 -5.69 -2.77 10.35
N THR A 70 -6.78 -2.10 10.72
CA THR A 70 -7.76 -2.61 11.69
C THR A 70 -9.08 -3.07 11.05
N THR A 71 -9.16 -3.07 9.71
CA THR A 71 -10.40 -3.32 8.98
C THR A 71 -10.36 -4.67 8.28
N PHE A 72 -11.42 -5.46 8.48
CA PHE A 72 -11.58 -6.76 7.84
C PHE A 72 -12.49 -6.66 6.62
N PHE A 73 -12.08 -7.33 5.53
CA PHE A 73 -12.82 -7.40 4.29
C PHE A 73 -13.03 -8.86 3.88
N ARG A 74 -14.21 -9.16 3.34
CA ARG A 74 -14.47 -10.45 2.68
C ARG A 74 -13.81 -10.43 1.31
N SER A 75 -12.87 -11.33 1.07
CA SER A 75 -12.06 -11.33 -0.15
C SER A 75 -12.91 -11.56 -1.40
N ASN A 76 -13.91 -12.43 -1.32
CA ASN A 76 -14.81 -12.75 -2.43
C ASN A 76 -15.71 -11.59 -2.89
N LEU A 77 -15.83 -10.52 -2.09
CA LEU A 77 -16.56 -9.31 -2.48
C LEU A 77 -15.66 -8.28 -3.17
N ILE A 78 -14.33 -8.42 -3.07
CA ILE A 78 -13.38 -7.48 -3.67
C ILE A 78 -13.32 -7.74 -5.17
N LYS A 79 -13.77 -6.78 -5.97
CA LYS A 79 -13.70 -6.82 -7.43
C LYS A 79 -12.32 -6.38 -7.93
N ALA A 80 -11.83 -5.28 -7.37
CA ALA A 80 -10.55 -4.69 -7.72
C ALA A 80 -10.01 -3.88 -6.54
N PHE A 81 -8.72 -3.57 -6.57
CA PHE A 81 -8.14 -2.60 -5.65
C PHE A 81 -7.10 -1.74 -6.36
N THR A 82 -6.91 -0.53 -5.84
CA THR A 82 -5.80 0.33 -6.23
C THR A 82 -4.96 0.65 -5.00
N LEU A 83 -3.64 0.63 -5.15
CA LEU A 83 -2.70 0.98 -4.10
C LEU A 83 -1.84 2.14 -4.57
N LYS A 84 -1.74 3.19 -3.74
CA LYS A 84 -0.92 4.37 -4.04
C LYS A 84 -0.15 4.82 -2.80
N PRO A 85 1.14 5.16 -2.93
CA PRO A 85 1.88 5.79 -1.86
C PRO A 85 1.36 7.22 -1.64
N ASN A 86 1.30 7.64 -0.39
CA ASN A 86 1.02 9.00 -0.02
C ASN A 86 2.32 9.82 -0.11
N TYR A 87 2.53 10.51 -1.23
CA TYR A 87 3.75 11.29 -1.43
C TYR A 87 3.87 12.53 -0.53
N ASP A 88 2.78 12.97 0.13
CA ASP A 88 2.88 14.07 1.08
C ASP A 88 3.70 13.69 2.33
N SER A 89 3.83 12.39 2.63
CA SER A 89 4.75 11.92 3.68
C SER A 89 6.22 11.84 3.24
N LEU A 90 6.54 12.16 1.98
CA LEU A 90 7.90 12.09 1.41
C LEU A 90 8.54 13.46 1.15
N LYS A 91 7.77 14.55 1.29
CA LYS A 91 8.24 15.95 1.18
C LYS A 91 9.03 16.34 2.42
#